data_AF-A0AAV5SIZ9-F1
#
_entry.id   AF-A0AAV5SIZ9-F1
#
_cell.length_a   1.000
_cell.length_b   1.000
_cell.length_c   1.000
_cell.angle_alpha   90.00
_cell.angle_beta   90.00
_cell.angle_gamma   90.00
#
_symmetry.space_group_name_H-M   'P 1'
#
loop_
_entity.id
_entity.type
_entity.pdbx_description
1 polymer ?
#
loop_
_entity_poly.entity_id
_entity_poly.type
_entity_poly.pdbx_seq_one_letter_code
_entity_poly.pdbx_strand_id
1 'polypeptide(L)'
;CFSWGGCGFGGCGMRCGLGGICRKAHGAKTLKEMPVESSGDPDTDFRSCCEASGIPKSCCDKCNYKRFTKDAMVKMFLRLDECPVTAAVEMQRCATRGADHTDCCKRNAVHTTLAGDKCLIFCREDAGNATLLDISYI
;
A
#
# COMPACT_ATOMS: atom_id res chain seq x y z
N CYS A 1 -14.70 18.20 -48.34
CA CYS A 1 -13.67 18.88 -49.15
C CYS A 1 -12.30 18.42 -48.68
N PHE A 2 -11.51 17.89 -49.62
CA PHE A 2 -10.16 17.36 -49.41
C PHE A 2 -9.21 18.45 -48.90
N SER A 3 -8.32 18.11 -47.95
CA SER A 3 -6.97 18.67 -47.92
C SER A 3 -5.97 17.60 -47.49
N TRP A 4 -5.04 17.39 -48.40
CA TRP A 4 -3.87 16.51 -48.36
C TRP A 4 -2.71 17.20 -47.63
N GLY A 5 -1.75 16.41 -47.15
CA GLY A 5 -0.38 16.84 -46.81
C GLY A 5 -0.14 16.97 -45.30
N GLY A 6 0.89 16.36 -44.70
CA GLY A 6 2.01 15.59 -45.19
C GLY A 6 2.92 15.27 -44.00
N CYS A 7 3.72 14.21 -44.12
CA CYS A 7 4.69 13.75 -43.14
C CYS A 7 5.95 14.64 -43.17
N GLY A 8 6.59 14.87 -42.02
CA GLY A 8 7.86 15.60 -41.96
C GLY A 8 8.67 15.28 -40.69
N PHE A 9 9.57 14.30 -40.80
CA PHE A 9 10.71 14.09 -39.90
C PHE A 9 11.65 15.30 -39.97
N GLY A 10 12.19 15.78 -38.83
CA GLY A 10 13.20 16.83 -38.85
C GLY A 10 13.69 17.31 -37.48
N GLY A 11 14.73 16.63 -36.97
CA GLY A 11 15.99 17.25 -36.51
C GLY A 11 16.00 18.34 -35.41
N CYS A 12 16.77 18.04 -34.36
CA CYS A 12 17.20 18.89 -33.26
C CYS A 12 17.94 20.17 -33.71
N GLY A 13 17.64 21.32 -33.09
CA GLY A 13 18.33 22.59 -33.31
C GLY A 13 18.10 23.55 -32.16
N MET A 14 19.10 23.66 -31.28
CA MET A 14 19.16 24.60 -30.15
C MET A 14 19.27 26.06 -30.64
N ARG A 15 18.80 27.00 -29.81
CA ARG A 15 19.06 28.46 -29.77
C ARG A 15 17.96 29.35 -30.39
N CYS A 16 17.26 30.08 -29.51
CA CYS A 16 16.89 31.49 -29.73
C CYS A 16 16.90 32.22 -28.38
N GLY A 17 17.80 33.19 -28.25
CA GLY A 17 17.75 34.22 -27.21
C GLY A 17 16.79 35.34 -27.59
N LEU A 18 16.49 36.18 -26.59
CA LEU A 18 15.80 37.46 -26.63
C LEU A 18 14.28 37.43 -26.89
N GLY A 19 13.52 37.52 -25.79
CA GLY A 19 12.17 38.07 -25.75
C GLY A 19 11.03 37.07 -25.97
N GLY A 20 10.56 36.43 -24.90
CA GLY A 20 9.20 35.88 -24.86
C GLY A 20 9.08 34.40 -24.44
N ILE A 21 8.60 34.21 -23.20
CA ILE A 21 7.85 33.07 -22.64
C ILE A 21 8.36 31.64 -22.97
N CYS A 22 9.11 31.05 -22.02
CA CYS A 22 9.39 29.61 -21.97
C CYS A 22 8.06 28.83 -21.86
N ARG A 23 7.62 28.19 -22.96
CA ARG A 23 6.51 27.23 -22.88
C ARG A 23 6.98 25.98 -22.14
N LYS A 24 6.28 25.73 -21.04
CA LYS A 24 6.46 24.69 -20.01
C LYS A 24 6.81 23.33 -20.64
N ALA A 25 7.93 22.74 -20.23
CA ALA A 25 8.13 21.30 -20.38
C ALA A 25 7.02 20.60 -19.59
N HIS A 26 6.24 19.75 -20.26
CA HIS A 26 5.27 18.90 -19.59
C HIS A 26 6.05 17.85 -18.79
N GLY A 27 6.07 18.03 -17.47
CA GLY A 27 6.67 17.09 -16.54
C GLY A 27 6.12 15.69 -16.77
N ALA A 28 7.01 14.70 -16.73
CA ALA A 28 6.63 13.31 -16.64
C ALA A 28 5.69 13.17 -15.45
N LYS A 29 4.43 12.83 -15.74
CA LYS A 29 3.46 12.50 -14.71
C LYS A 29 4.01 11.29 -13.97
N THR A 30 4.46 11.60 -12.76
CA THR A 30 4.50 10.74 -11.57
C THR A 30 3.61 9.53 -11.73
N LEU A 31 4.19 8.36 -11.41
CA LEU A 31 3.54 7.08 -11.17
C LEU A 31 2.06 7.27 -10.85
N LYS A 32 1.20 6.84 -11.78
CA LYS A 32 -0.22 6.73 -11.49
C LYS A 32 -0.31 5.73 -10.35
N GLU A 33 -0.52 6.21 -9.12
CA GLU A 33 -1.18 5.43 -8.10
C GLU A 33 -2.48 4.99 -8.76
N MET A 34 -2.51 3.72 -9.19
CA MET A 34 -3.69 3.14 -9.75
C MET A 34 -4.67 3.13 -8.58
N PRO A 35 -5.79 3.87 -8.65
CA PRO A 35 -6.86 3.63 -7.70
C PRO A 35 -7.17 2.16 -7.86
N VAL A 36 -6.99 1.39 -6.78
CA VAL A 36 -7.48 0.02 -6.72
C VAL A 36 -8.99 0.16 -6.91
N GLU A 37 -9.44 -0.04 -8.15
CA GLU A 37 -10.84 -0.21 -8.52
C GLU A 37 -11.29 -1.45 -7.75
N SER A 38 -11.79 -1.19 -6.54
CA SER A 38 -12.22 -2.18 -5.58
C SER A 38 -13.32 -3.01 -6.23
N SER A 39 -13.21 -4.33 -6.15
CA SER A 39 -14.27 -5.27 -6.56
C SER A 39 -15.55 -5.17 -5.70
N GLY A 40 -15.75 -4.05 -5.01
CA GLY A 40 -16.82 -3.79 -4.05
C GLY A 40 -16.62 -4.48 -2.71
N ASP A 41 -15.85 -5.58 -2.69
CA ASP A 41 -15.62 -6.38 -1.51
C ASP A 41 -14.18 -6.21 -0.97
N PRO A 42 -14.01 -5.66 0.25
CA PRO A 42 -12.68 -5.37 0.80
C PRO A 42 -11.89 -6.65 1.12
N ASP A 43 -12.54 -7.79 1.35
CA ASP A 43 -11.84 -9.06 1.56
C ASP A 43 -11.20 -9.58 0.27
N THR A 44 -11.84 -9.35 -0.90
CA THR A 44 -11.24 -9.70 -2.20
C THR A 44 -9.99 -8.88 -2.50
N ASP A 45 -10.03 -7.57 -2.22
CA ASP A 45 -8.87 -6.68 -2.38
C ASP A 45 -7.73 -7.12 -1.44
N PHE A 46 -8.05 -7.41 -0.17
CA PHE A 46 -7.08 -7.89 0.81
C PHE A 46 -6.41 -9.20 0.37
N ARG A 47 -7.19 -10.19 -0.07
CA ARG A 47 -6.65 -11.47 -0.54
C ARG A 47 -5.77 -11.30 -1.78
N SER A 48 -6.19 -10.47 -2.73
CA SER A 48 -5.42 -10.21 -3.95
C SER A 48 -4.05 -9.58 -3.67
N CYS A 49 -3.98 -8.67 -2.70
CA CYS A 49 -2.71 -8.09 -2.25
C CYS A 49 -1.79 -9.15 -1.61
N CYS A 50 -2.33 -10.01 -0.75
CA CYS A 50 -1.55 -11.09 -0.15
C CYS A 50 -0.94 -12.04 -1.20
N GLU A 51 -1.72 -12.42 -2.20
CA GLU A 51 -1.23 -13.26 -3.31
C GLU A 51 -0.12 -12.55 -4.09
N ALA A 52 -0.24 -11.24 -4.32
CA ALA A 52 0.78 -10.43 -5.00
C ALA A 52 2.06 -10.24 -4.18
N SER A 53 1.98 -10.14 -2.86
CA SER A 53 3.13 -10.02 -1.97
C SER A 53 3.96 -11.31 -1.84
N GLY A 54 3.46 -12.44 -2.35
CA GLY A 54 4.21 -13.70 -2.37
C GLY A 54 4.33 -14.40 -1.02
N ILE A 55 3.41 -14.13 -0.08
CA ILE A 55 3.33 -14.88 1.18
C ILE A 55 2.83 -16.31 0.91
N PRO A 56 3.18 -17.31 1.75
CA PRO A 56 2.75 -18.68 1.54
C PRO A 56 1.22 -18.81 1.60
N LYS A 57 0.67 -19.79 0.85
CA LYS A 57 -0.79 -19.97 0.72
C LYS A 57 -1.52 -20.15 2.06
N SER A 58 -0.87 -20.79 3.04
CA SER A 58 -1.40 -20.92 4.41
C SER A 58 -1.68 -19.57 5.08
N CYS A 59 -0.95 -18.52 4.70
CA CYS A 59 -1.21 -17.15 5.12
C CYS A 59 -2.31 -16.47 4.29
N CYS A 60 -2.36 -16.73 2.98
CA CYS A 60 -3.40 -16.18 2.10
C CYS A 60 -4.81 -16.59 2.54
N ASP A 61 -4.98 -17.80 3.09
CA ASP A 61 -6.27 -18.26 3.64
C ASP A 61 -6.75 -17.42 4.84
N LYS A 62 -5.84 -16.67 5.46
CA LYS A 62 -6.14 -15.75 6.57
C LYS A 62 -6.30 -14.30 6.13
N CYS A 63 -6.05 -13.96 4.85
CA CYS A 63 -6.22 -12.62 4.32
C CYS A 63 -7.69 -12.27 4.09
N ASN A 64 -8.41 -12.20 5.21
CA ASN A 64 -9.81 -11.83 5.32
C ASN A 64 -9.99 -11.14 6.69
N TYR A 65 -10.73 -10.03 6.74
CA TYR A 65 -10.89 -9.22 7.96
C TYR A 65 -11.55 -10.00 9.11
N LYS A 66 -12.27 -11.11 8.84
CA LYS A 66 -12.86 -11.99 9.86
C LYS A 66 -11.88 -13.04 10.40
N ARG A 67 -10.82 -13.37 9.66
CA ARG A 67 -9.84 -14.41 10.02
C ARG A 67 -8.53 -13.81 10.53
N PHE A 68 -8.22 -12.59 10.11
CA PHE A 68 -7.07 -11.83 10.57
C PHE A 68 -7.39 -11.13 11.90
N THR A 69 -7.43 -11.92 12.98
CA THR A 69 -7.77 -11.46 14.34
C THR A 69 -6.57 -11.52 15.28
N LYS A 70 -6.70 -10.92 16.47
CA LYS A 70 -5.69 -11.02 17.54
C LYS A 70 -5.30 -12.47 17.82
N ASP A 71 -6.26 -13.38 17.96
CA ASP A 71 -5.98 -14.79 18.24
C ASP A 71 -5.19 -15.46 17.12
N ALA A 72 -5.48 -15.11 15.86
CA ALA A 72 -4.70 -15.62 14.74
C ALA A 72 -3.25 -15.12 14.80
N MET A 73 -3.04 -13.82 15.07
CA MET A 73 -1.71 -13.24 15.21
C MET A 73 -0.93 -13.87 16.38
N VAL A 74 -1.57 -14.11 17.52
CA VAL A 74 -0.95 -14.79 18.68
C VAL A 74 -0.54 -16.22 18.31
N LYS A 75 -1.38 -16.97 17.59
CA LYS A 75 -1.02 -18.32 17.12
C LYS A 75 0.16 -18.32 16.14
N MET A 76 0.23 -17.34 15.25
CA MET A 76 1.36 -17.16 14.34
C MET A 76 2.66 -16.83 15.11
N PHE A 77 2.56 -16.00 16.15
CA PHE A 77 3.68 -15.67 17.02
C PHE A 77 4.20 -16.90 17.78
N LEU A 78 3.30 -17.67 18.39
CA LEU A 78 3.62 -18.89 19.13
C LEU A 78 3.99 -20.09 18.23
N ARG A 79 4.03 -19.89 16.91
CA ARG A 79 4.23 -20.95 15.89
C ARG A 79 3.27 -22.12 16.04
N LEU A 80 2.07 -21.85 16.56
CA LEU A 80 0.94 -22.78 16.57
C LEU A 80 0.15 -22.74 15.26
N ASP A 81 0.56 -21.87 14.34
CA ASP A 81 -0.01 -21.69 13.02
C ASP A 81 1.02 -21.99 11.94
N GLU A 82 0.56 -22.52 10.80
CA GLU A 82 1.40 -22.78 9.63
C GLU A 82 1.91 -21.49 8.98
N CYS A 83 1.21 -20.37 9.20
CA CYS A 83 1.63 -19.05 8.74
C CYS A 83 2.63 -18.43 9.74
N PRO A 84 3.87 -18.14 9.34
CA PRO A 84 4.87 -17.54 10.23
C PRO A 84 4.56 -16.07 10.54
N VAL A 85 4.93 -15.60 11.73
CA VAL A 85 4.77 -14.19 12.14
C VAL A 85 5.46 -13.19 11.20
N THR A 86 6.48 -13.59 10.45
CA THR A 86 7.16 -12.73 9.46
C THR A 86 6.24 -12.29 8.34
N ALA A 87 5.23 -13.11 7.98
CA ALA A 87 4.23 -12.75 6.99
C ALA A 87 3.19 -11.73 7.52
N ALA A 88 3.08 -11.57 8.85
CA ALA A 88 2.08 -10.69 9.45
C ALA A 88 2.27 -9.23 9.06
N VAL A 89 3.51 -8.79 8.81
CA VAL A 89 3.81 -7.41 8.38
C VAL A 89 3.21 -7.14 6.99
N GLU A 90 3.43 -8.04 6.04
CA GLU A 90 2.86 -7.92 4.68
C GLU A 90 1.33 -8.06 4.70
N MET A 91 0.80 -8.96 5.54
CA MET A 91 -0.66 -9.08 5.73
C MET A 91 -1.26 -7.79 6.31
N GLN A 92 -0.61 -7.17 7.30
CA GLN A 92 -1.05 -5.90 7.87
C GLN A 92 -1.04 -4.79 6.81
N ARG A 93 0.03 -4.71 6.01
CA ARG A 93 0.17 -3.76 4.92
C ARG A 93 -0.95 -3.89 3.89
N CYS A 94 -1.29 -5.13 3.52
CA CYS A 94 -2.40 -5.39 2.63
C CYS A 94 -3.75 -5.04 3.25
N ALA A 95 -3.94 -5.32 4.55
CA ALA A 95 -5.16 -4.99 5.27
C ALA A 95 -5.40 -3.47 5.38
N THR A 96 -4.34 -2.66 5.47
CA THR A 96 -4.43 -1.19 5.50
C THR A 96 -4.57 -0.56 4.11
N ARG A 97 -4.51 -1.35 3.03
CA ARG A 97 -4.60 -0.90 1.62
C ARG A 97 -3.62 0.24 1.29
N GLY A 98 -2.51 0.30 2.00
CA GLY A 98 -1.54 1.38 1.88
C GLY A 98 -2.02 2.76 2.33
N ALA A 99 -2.98 2.81 3.26
CA ALA A 99 -3.45 4.06 3.84
C ALA A 99 -3.12 4.16 5.33
N ASP A 100 -2.75 5.36 5.77
CA ASP A 100 -2.54 5.68 7.18
C ASP A 100 -3.90 5.97 7.86
N HIS A 101 -4.29 5.07 8.77
CA HIS A 101 -5.52 5.12 9.55
C HIS A 101 -5.30 5.68 10.96
N THR A 102 -4.15 6.28 11.27
CA THR A 102 -3.81 6.76 12.62
C THR A 102 -4.90 7.64 13.22
N ASP A 103 -5.45 8.59 12.46
CA ASP A 103 -6.50 9.49 12.97
C ASP A 103 -7.81 8.75 13.26
N CYS A 104 -8.12 7.73 12.47
CA CYS A 104 -9.27 6.85 12.74
C CYS A 104 -9.04 6.04 14.02
N CYS A 105 -7.85 5.46 14.17
CA CYS A 105 -7.48 4.70 15.37
C CYS A 105 -7.46 5.56 16.64
N LYS A 106 -6.96 6.80 16.55
CA LYS A 106 -6.98 7.75 17.67
C LYS A 106 -8.41 8.09 18.09
N ARG A 107 -9.29 8.37 17.14
CA ARG A 107 -10.73 8.63 17.39
C ARG A 107 -11.44 7.44 18.01
N ASN A 108 -11.03 6.22 17.67
CA ASN A 108 -11.54 4.98 18.28
C ASN A 108 -10.79 4.56 19.56
N ALA A 109 -9.97 5.46 20.14
CA ALA A 109 -9.26 5.23 21.39
C ALA A 109 -8.31 4.00 21.38
N VAL A 110 -7.82 3.58 20.22
CA VAL A 110 -6.85 2.46 20.10
C VAL A 110 -5.56 2.74 20.90
N HIS A 111 -5.16 4.01 20.95
CA HIS A 111 -4.00 4.51 21.69
C HIS A 111 -4.19 4.58 23.21
N THR A 112 -5.41 4.44 23.74
CA THR A 112 -5.67 4.55 25.18
C THR A 112 -5.61 3.19 25.89
N THR A 113 -5.22 2.14 25.17
CA THR A 113 -5.01 0.80 25.74
C THR A 113 -3.75 0.77 26.60
N LEU A 114 -3.53 -0.32 27.34
CA LEU A 114 -2.32 -0.49 28.18
C LEU A 114 -1.02 -0.36 27.37
N ALA A 115 -1.05 -0.73 26.09
CA ALA A 115 0.08 -0.61 25.18
C ALA A 115 0.33 0.84 24.68
N GLY A 116 -0.59 1.76 24.95
CA GLY A 116 -0.48 3.16 24.56
C GLY A 116 -0.41 3.35 23.04
N ASP A 117 0.50 4.22 22.60
CA ASP A 117 0.72 4.51 21.18
C ASP A 117 1.31 3.34 20.38
N LYS A 118 1.75 2.25 21.03
CA LYS A 118 2.26 1.06 20.32
C LYS A 118 1.22 0.41 19.43
N CYS A 119 -0.07 0.53 19.76
CA CYS A 119 -1.13 0.00 18.91
C CYS A 119 -1.31 0.83 17.62
N LEU A 120 -0.82 2.07 17.57
CA LEU A 120 -0.93 2.93 16.40
C LEU A 120 -0.03 2.49 15.26
N ILE A 121 1.01 1.68 15.50
CA ILE A 121 1.88 1.19 14.41
C ILE A 121 1.06 0.34 13.43
N PHE A 122 0.10 -0.45 13.94
CA PHE A 122 -0.78 -1.27 13.11
C PHE A 122 -1.76 -0.44 12.29
N CYS A 123 -1.94 0.84 12.64
CA CYS A 123 -2.82 1.74 11.91
C CYS A 123 -2.13 2.40 10.71
N ARG A 124 -0.81 2.26 10.57
CA ARG A 124 -0.01 2.93 9.55
C ARG A 124 0.47 1.94 8.50
N GLU A 125 0.66 2.42 7.27
CA GLU A 125 1.45 1.70 6.27
C GLU A 125 2.92 2.11 6.42
N ASP A 126 3.73 1.32 7.12
CA ASP A 126 5.16 1.61 7.20
C ASP A 126 5.85 1.03 5.96
N ALA A 127 5.82 1.74 4.83
CA ALA A 127 6.45 1.33 3.57
C ALA A 127 8.01 1.35 3.57
N GLY A 128 8.67 1.11 4.72
CA GLY A 128 10.14 1.10 4.76
C GLY A 128 10.83 0.84 6.09
N ASN A 129 10.12 0.79 7.22
CA ASN A 129 10.70 0.42 8.50
C ASN A 129 9.82 -0.68 9.12
N ALA A 130 9.93 -1.90 8.57
CA ALA A 130 9.20 -3.05 9.07
C ALA A 130 9.53 -3.25 10.56
N THR A 131 8.65 -2.77 11.43
CA THR A 131 8.76 -3.03 12.86
C THR A 131 8.59 -4.53 13.07
N LEU A 132 9.65 -5.19 13.54
CA LEU A 132 9.55 -6.57 13.94
C LEU A 132 8.56 -6.66 15.10
N LEU A 133 7.46 -7.36 14.88
CA LEU A 133 6.45 -7.61 15.90
C LEU A 133 7.03 -8.57 16.94
N ASP A 134 7.23 -8.06 18.16
CA ASP A 134 7.70 -8.82 19.33
C ASP A 134 6.58 -9.01 20.37
N ILE A 135 6.81 -9.84 21.40
CA ILE A 135 5.84 -10.12 22.48
C ILE A 135 5.28 -8.88 23.17
N SER A 136 5.96 -7.74 23.12
CA SER A 136 5.48 -6.51 23.75
C SER A 136 4.23 -5.88 23.09
N TYR A 137 3.76 -6.46 21.98
CA TYR A 137 2.60 -6.02 21.19
C TYR A 137 1.34 -6.89 21.34
N ILE A 138 1.37 -7.96 22.16
CA ILE A 138 0.25 -8.90 22.37
C ILE A 138 -0.41 -8.75 23.74
#